data_AF-A0A0R3U7H1-F1
#
_entry.id   AF-A0A0R3U7H1-F1
#
_cell.length_a   1.000
_cell.length_b   1.000
_cell.length_c   1.000
_cell.angle_alpha   90.00
_cell.angle_beta   90.00
_cell.angle_gamma   90.00
#
_symmetry.space_group_name_H-M   'P 1'
#
loop_
_entity.id
_entity.type
_entity.pdbx_description
1 polymer ?
#
loop_
_entity_poly.entity_id
_entity_poly.type
_entity_poly.pdbx_seq_one_letter_code
_entity_poly.pdbx_strand_id
1 'polypeptide(L)'
;MRSSDEALIVNVSTMMQRCLSAHSCDAGGFYLQTVGNENTPWNITITRSNKDSPSDSSTLYSFKLRTDYIELTSVNCVPTTIQKMEAGRQRLTRKFRGTLAMAQFVLQADVKIDSEGHVYVSNSRPSFGDWMSFPVHLAGITRTDNVNLLKMYIDAVC
;
A
#
# COMPACT_ATOMS: atom_id res chain seq x y z
N MET A 1 19.32 24.31 -0.80
CA MET A 1 18.53 23.33 -1.58
C MET A 1 18.32 21.97 -0.90
N ARG A 2 19.05 21.57 0.17
CA ARG A 2 18.83 20.28 0.88
C ARG A 2 17.50 20.16 1.64
N SER A 3 16.94 21.26 2.13
CA SER A 3 15.75 21.27 2.99
C SER A 3 14.45 20.80 2.31
N SER A 4 14.31 20.96 0.99
CA SER A 4 13.09 20.55 0.27
C SER A 4 12.97 19.04 0.06
N ASP A 5 14.09 18.33 -0.02
CA ASP A 5 14.10 16.90 -0.33
C ASP A 5 13.85 16.09 0.94
N GLU A 6 14.41 16.53 2.07
CA GLU A 6 14.14 15.96 3.39
C GLU A 6 12.64 16.03 3.74
N ALA A 7 11.99 17.17 3.47
CA ALA A 7 10.55 17.32 3.70
C ALA A 7 9.72 16.35 2.84
N LEU A 8 10.09 16.15 1.57
CA LEU A 8 9.40 15.19 0.70
C LEU A 8 9.64 13.75 1.12
N ILE A 9 10.84 13.39 1.56
CA ILE A 9 11.14 12.05 2.09
C ILE A 9 10.27 11.75 3.31
N VAL A 10 10.18 12.69 4.26
CA VAL A 10 9.31 12.56 5.43
C VAL A 10 7.85 12.42 5.01
N ASN A 11 7.40 13.20 4.02
CA ASN A 11 6.04 13.12 3.52
C ASN A 11 5.72 11.76 2.89
N VAL A 12 6.59 11.25 1.99
CA VAL A 12 6.41 9.93 1.36
C VAL A 12 6.43 8.82 2.40
N SER A 13 7.35 8.88 3.36
CA SER A 13 7.41 7.91 4.46
C SER A 13 6.12 7.93 5.28
N THR A 14 5.59 9.11 5.60
CA THR A 14 4.37 9.27 6.39
C THR A 14 3.14 8.78 5.62
N MET A 15 3.04 9.11 4.33
CA MET A 15 1.96 8.67 3.45
C MET A 15 1.93 7.14 3.34
N MET A 16 3.08 6.52 3.04
CA MET A 16 3.17 5.06 2.93
C MET A 16 2.94 4.36 4.25
N GLN A 17 3.45 4.93 5.36
CA GLN A 17 3.20 4.38 6.68
C GLN A 17 1.71 4.40 7.02
N ARG A 18 1.04 5.55 6.79
CA ARG A 18 -0.41 5.69 7.00
C ARG A 18 -1.19 4.76 6.10
N CYS A 19 -0.82 4.63 4.82
CA CYS A 19 -1.51 3.74 3.90
C CYS A 19 -1.45 2.28 4.37
N LEU A 20 -0.27 1.82 4.79
CA LEU A 20 -0.05 0.44 5.23
C LEU A 20 -0.50 0.19 6.69
N SER A 21 -0.78 1.25 7.46
CA SER A 21 -1.34 1.18 8.82
C SER A 21 -2.82 1.55 8.87
N ALA A 22 -3.43 1.99 7.77
CA ALA A 22 -4.84 2.37 7.73
C ALA A 22 -5.70 1.12 7.79
N HIS A 23 -6.44 0.97 8.89
CA HIS A 23 -7.23 -0.22 9.19
C HIS A 23 -8.70 0.14 9.32
N SER A 24 -9.45 0.09 8.23
CA SER A 24 -10.90 0.21 8.32
C SER A 24 -11.58 -0.90 7.54
N CYS A 25 -12.54 -1.55 8.20
CA CYS A 25 -13.49 -2.41 7.52
C CYS A 25 -14.73 -1.62 7.09
N ASP A 26 -14.82 -0.31 7.31
CA ASP A 26 -16.07 0.45 7.15
C ASP A 26 -16.55 0.50 5.70
N ALA A 27 -15.61 0.44 4.74
CA ALA A 27 -15.91 0.33 3.31
C ALA A 27 -16.11 -1.13 2.83
N GLY A 28 -15.95 -2.12 3.71
CA GLY A 28 -15.84 -3.52 3.34
C GLY A 28 -14.55 -3.85 2.57
N GLY A 29 -14.39 -5.10 2.14
CA GLY A 29 -13.32 -5.48 1.21
C GLY A 29 -12.08 -6.10 1.85
N PHE A 30 -10.91 -5.73 1.34
CA PHE A 30 -9.60 -6.32 1.62
C PHE A 30 -8.60 -5.20 1.96
N TYR A 31 -7.75 -5.40 2.95
CA TYR A 31 -6.62 -4.53 3.20
C TYR A 31 -5.34 -5.30 3.54
N LEU A 32 -4.22 -4.62 3.35
CA LEU A 32 -2.89 -5.08 3.75
C LEU A 32 -2.41 -4.23 4.93
N GLN A 33 -1.77 -4.89 5.88
CA GLN A 33 -1.26 -4.27 7.09
C GLN A 33 0.20 -4.66 7.29
N THR A 34 1.09 -3.72 7.60
CA THR A 34 2.45 -4.08 8.02
C THR A 34 2.45 -4.88 9.33
N VAL A 35 3.26 -5.92 9.38
CA VAL A 35 3.50 -6.69 10.61
C VAL A 35 4.69 -6.09 11.35
N GLY A 36 4.54 -5.90 12.66
CA GLY A 36 5.60 -5.38 13.52
C GLY A 36 5.50 -3.88 13.76
N ASN A 37 6.63 -3.25 14.08
CA ASN A 37 6.66 -1.85 14.49
C ASN A 37 6.38 -0.94 13.29
N GLU A 38 5.68 0.18 13.52
CA GLU A 38 5.28 1.18 12.51
C GLU A 38 6.45 1.94 11.86
N ASN A 39 7.67 1.48 12.06
CA ASN A 39 8.91 2.15 11.63
C ASN A 39 9.72 1.22 10.74
N THR A 40 9.12 0.69 9.68
CA THR A 40 9.89 0.00 8.63
C THR A 40 10.94 0.98 8.10
N PRO A 41 12.25 0.63 8.14
CA PRO A 41 13.30 1.54 7.70
C PRO A 41 13.26 1.65 6.17
N TRP A 42 12.64 2.71 5.67
CA TRP A 42 12.53 2.97 4.24
C TRP A 42 13.73 3.74 3.71
N ASN A 43 14.40 3.20 2.70
CA ASN A 43 15.31 3.97 1.86
C ASN A 43 14.53 4.57 0.69
N ILE A 44 14.36 5.88 0.69
CA ILE A 44 13.49 6.61 -0.26
C ILE A 44 14.36 7.44 -1.20
N THR A 45 14.16 7.27 -2.50
CA THR A 45 14.68 8.14 -3.56
C THR A 45 13.53 8.85 -4.23
N ILE A 46 13.65 10.16 -4.48
CA ILE A 46 12.61 10.97 -5.12
C ILE A 46 13.13 11.51 -6.45
N THR A 47 12.29 11.46 -7.47
CA THR A 47 12.57 12.02 -8.80
C THR A 47 11.46 13.02 -9.11
N ARG A 48 11.82 14.30 -9.24
CA ARG A 48 10.84 15.34 -9.59
C ARG A 48 10.59 15.31 -11.09
N SER A 49 9.34 15.49 -11.49
CA SER A 49 9.00 15.72 -12.89
C SER A 49 9.58 17.05 -13.33
N ASN A 50 10.35 17.04 -14.42
CA ASN A 50 10.72 18.28 -15.10
C ASN A 50 9.44 18.84 -15.73
N LYS A 51 8.99 20.01 -15.28
CA LYS A 51 7.79 20.70 -15.77
C LYS A 51 7.84 20.99 -17.28
N ASP A 52 9.01 20.85 -17.90
CA ASP A 52 9.23 21.06 -19.33
C ASP A 52 8.79 19.86 -20.19
N SER A 53 8.40 18.72 -19.60
CA SER A 53 7.85 17.58 -20.33
C SER A 53 6.31 17.63 -20.35
N PRO A 54 5.67 17.75 -21.54
CA PRO A 54 4.22 17.93 -21.66
C PRO A 54 3.36 16.71 -21.30
N SER A 55 3.94 15.57 -20.92
CA SER A 55 3.19 14.30 -20.97
C SER A 55 2.36 13.95 -19.74
N ASP A 56 2.49 14.64 -18.60
CA ASP A 56 1.61 14.35 -17.45
C ASP A 56 1.58 15.51 -16.43
N SER A 57 0.75 16.53 -16.69
CA SER A 57 0.63 17.72 -15.84
C SER A 57 0.16 17.45 -14.41
N SER A 58 -0.32 16.24 -14.14
CA SER A 58 -0.84 15.81 -12.83
C SER A 58 0.23 15.24 -11.91
N THR A 59 1.41 14.85 -12.42
CA THR A 59 2.44 14.18 -11.61
C THR A 59 3.33 15.18 -10.91
N LEU A 60 3.29 15.18 -9.57
CA LEU A 60 4.12 16.05 -8.73
C LEU A 60 5.58 15.55 -8.69
N TYR A 61 5.75 14.27 -8.41
CA TYR A 61 7.04 13.58 -8.34
C TYR A 61 6.83 12.07 -8.33
N SER A 62 7.87 11.32 -8.71
CA SER A 62 7.95 9.88 -8.52
C SER A 62 8.84 9.55 -7.34
N PHE A 63 8.58 8.42 -6.69
CA PHE A 63 9.46 7.91 -5.64
C PHE A 63 9.79 6.43 -5.85
N LYS A 64 10.93 6.03 -5.28
CA LYS A 64 11.35 4.64 -5.14
C LYS A 64 11.68 4.39 -3.69
N LEU A 65 10.91 3.52 -3.06
CA LEU A 65 11.03 3.13 -1.67
C LEU A 65 11.54 1.69 -1.59
N ARG A 66 12.50 1.45 -0.70
CA ARG A 66 13.18 0.15 -0.55
C ARG A 66 13.29 -0.23 0.92
N THR A 67 13.18 -1.52 1.21
CA THR A 67 13.49 -2.13 2.50
C THR A 67 14.06 -3.52 2.28
N ASP A 68 14.95 -3.96 3.16
CA ASP A 68 15.51 -5.31 3.09
C ASP A 68 14.46 -6.37 3.41
N TYR A 69 13.44 -6.01 4.17
CA TYR A 69 12.38 -6.91 4.60
C TYR A 69 11.07 -6.18 4.83
N ILE A 70 9.96 -6.80 4.42
CA ILE A 70 8.62 -6.37 4.78
C ILE A 70 7.71 -7.58 4.96
N GLU A 71 6.83 -7.49 5.96
CA GLU A 71 5.72 -8.40 6.15
C GLU A 71 4.41 -7.66 6.06
N LEU A 72 3.48 -8.17 5.25
CA LEU A 72 2.15 -7.64 5.08
C LEU A 72 1.12 -8.70 5.43
N THR A 73 0.36 -8.46 6.49
CA THR A 73 -0.83 -9.21 6.85
C THR A 73 -1.97 -8.86 5.90
N SER A 74 -2.55 -9.89 5.29
CA SER A 74 -3.78 -9.77 4.50
C SER A 74 -5.00 -9.96 5.38
N VAL A 75 -5.95 -9.03 5.32
CA VAL A 75 -7.21 -9.09 6.08
C VAL A 75 -8.38 -8.86 5.15
N ASN A 76 -9.37 -9.75 5.22
CA ASN A 76 -10.67 -9.54 4.57
C ASN A 76 -11.70 -9.08 5.59
N CYS A 77 -12.49 -8.08 5.23
CA CYS A 77 -13.66 -7.64 5.95
C CYS A 77 -14.89 -8.31 5.34
N VAL A 78 -15.46 -9.29 6.04
CA VAL A 78 -16.63 -10.03 5.55
C VAL A 78 -17.89 -9.68 6.34
N PRO A 79 -19.04 -9.46 5.68
CA PRO A 79 -20.32 -9.33 6.36
C PRO A 79 -20.61 -10.55 7.22
N THR A 80 -20.93 -10.31 8.48
CA THR A 80 -21.35 -11.33 9.43
C THR A 80 -22.68 -10.90 10.02
N THR A 81 -23.69 -11.73 9.82
CA THR A 81 -25.03 -11.51 10.39
C THR A 81 -25.02 -11.95 11.83
N ILE A 82 -25.27 -11.02 12.75
CA ILE A 82 -25.43 -11.34 14.18
C ILE A 82 -26.91 -11.64 14.39
N GLN A 83 -27.28 -12.91 14.45
CA GLN A 83 -28.66 -13.38 14.62
C GLN A 83 -29.30 -12.97 15.97
N LYS A 84 -28.51 -12.44 16.92
CA LYS A 84 -28.95 -12.14 18.30
C LYS A 84 -29.58 -10.75 18.52
N MET A 85 -29.78 -9.94 17.49
CA MET A 85 -30.49 -8.65 17.63
C MET A 85 -31.73 -8.63 16.76
N GLU A 86 -32.86 -8.22 17.35
CA GLU A 86 -34.22 -8.20 16.76
C GLU A 86 -34.37 -7.41 15.44
N ALA A 87 -33.32 -6.72 14.99
CA ALA A 87 -33.28 -5.95 13.75
C ALA A 87 -32.09 -6.29 12.84
N GLY A 88 -31.51 -7.50 12.93
CA GLY A 88 -30.58 -8.04 11.93
C GLY A 88 -29.46 -7.09 11.48
N ARG A 89 -28.70 -6.50 12.42
CA ARG A 89 -27.58 -5.62 12.05
C ARG A 89 -26.43 -6.45 11.45
N GLN A 90 -26.01 -6.08 10.25
CA GLN A 90 -24.77 -6.60 9.65
C GLN A 90 -23.58 -5.92 10.33
N ARG A 91 -22.61 -6.72 10.79
CA ARG A 91 -21.29 -6.22 11.19
C ARG A 91 -20.24 -6.82 10.27
N LEU A 92 -19.19 -6.06 9.99
CA LEU A 92 -18.05 -6.55 9.22
C LEU A 92 -17.06 -7.19 10.20
N THR A 93 -16.71 -8.45 9.94
CA THR A 93 -15.73 -9.20 10.73
C THR A 93 -14.42 -9.25 9.97
N ARG A 94 -13.31 -8.99 10.67
CA ARG A 94 -11.96 -9.15 10.16
C ARG A 94 -11.61 -10.63 10.09
N LYS A 95 -11.26 -11.13 8.92
CA LYS A 95 -10.72 -12.47 8.69
C LYS A 95 -9.29 -12.37 8.19
N PHE A 96 -8.36 -12.77 9.03
CA PHE A 96 -6.95 -12.88 8.67
C PHE A 96 -6.76 -13.94 7.59
N ARG A 97 -6.07 -13.56 6.52
CA ARG A 97 -5.73 -14.41 5.37
C ARG A 97 -4.23 -14.68 5.29
N GLY A 98 -3.50 -14.53 6.39
CA GLY A 98 -2.07 -14.83 6.44
C GLY A 98 -1.17 -13.64 6.13
N THR A 99 0.13 -13.89 6.22
CA THR A 99 1.19 -12.91 6.00
C THR A 99 1.90 -13.16 4.67
N LEU A 100 2.12 -12.08 3.93
CA LEU A 100 3.00 -11.99 2.77
C LEU A 100 4.33 -11.44 3.25
N ALA A 101 5.41 -12.22 3.22
CA ALA A 101 6.73 -11.72 3.55
C ALA A 101 7.57 -11.58 2.26
N MET A 102 8.30 -10.48 2.14
CA MET A 102 9.10 -10.17 0.96
C MET A 102 10.47 -9.66 1.38
N ALA A 103 11.52 -10.27 0.82
CA ALA A 103 12.89 -9.81 0.98
C ALA A 103 13.28 -8.85 -0.16
N GLN A 104 14.06 -7.81 0.18
CA GLN A 104 14.52 -6.76 -0.74
C GLN A 104 13.34 -6.11 -1.49
N PHE A 105 12.30 -5.72 -0.75
CA PHE A 105 11.11 -5.11 -1.32
C PHE A 105 11.41 -3.72 -1.87
N VAL A 106 10.88 -3.45 -3.06
CA VAL A 106 11.02 -2.18 -3.78
C VAL A 106 9.66 -1.77 -4.32
N LEU A 107 9.21 -0.57 -3.96
CA LEU A 107 8.04 0.09 -4.54
C LEU A 107 8.48 1.30 -5.34
N GLN A 108 8.07 1.36 -6.61
CA GLN A 108 8.14 2.58 -7.42
C GLN A 108 6.73 3.07 -7.70
N ALA A 109 6.47 4.36 -7.51
CA ALA A 109 5.16 4.94 -7.79
C ALA A 109 5.26 6.45 -8.08
N ASP A 110 4.18 7.00 -8.62
CA ASP A 110 4.02 8.40 -8.96
C ASP A 110 3.03 9.04 -7.98
N VAL A 111 3.40 10.18 -7.41
CA VAL A 111 2.49 11.01 -6.60
C VAL A 111 1.84 12.03 -7.52
N LYS A 112 0.52 11.99 -7.57
CA LYS A 112 -0.30 12.83 -8.44
C LYS A 112 -1.21 13.73 -7.63
N ILE A 113 -1.72 14.76 -8.28
CA ILE A 113 -2.79 15.61 -7.79
C ILE A 113 -3.97 15.56 -8.76
N ASP A 114 -5.18 15.40 -8.25
CA ASP A 114 -6.41 15.45 -9.07
C ASP A 114 -6.89 16.89 -9.28
N SER A 115 -8.01 17.05 -10.00
CA SER A 115 -8.63 18.36 -10.23
C SER A 115 -9.22 19.01 -8.98
N GLU A 116 -9.47 18.24 -7.92
CA GLU A 116 -9.99 18.70 -6.64
C GLU A 116 -8.86 19.07 -5.66
N GLY A 117 -7.60 18.79 -6.04
CA GLY A 117 -6.42 19.06 -5.24
C GLY A 117 -6.03 17.91 -4.31
N HIS A 118 -6.66 16.75 -4.42
CA HIS A 118 -6.30 15.57 -3.63
C HIS A 118 -5.01 14.94 -4.14
N VAL A 119 -4.12 14.63 -3.21
CA VAL A 119 -2.86 13.95 -3.48
C VAL A 119 -3.07 12.45 -3.31
N TYR A 120 -2.63 11.67 -4.29
CA TYR A 120 -2.76 10.21 -4.28
C TYR A 120 -1.56 9.54 -4.98
N VAL A 121 -1.35 8.27 -4.65
CA VAL A 121 -0.35 7.42 -5.31
C VAL A 121 -0.96 6.74 -6.53
N SER A 122 -0.17 6.63 -7.60
CA SER A 122 -0.57 5.91 -8.81
C SER A 122 0.62 5.24 -9.49
N ASN A 123 0.31 4.38 -10.47
CA ASN A 123 1.31 3.68 -11.29
C ASN A 123 2.31 2.89 -10.43
N SER A 124 1.79 2.29 -9.36
CA SER A 124 2.59 1.51 -8.43
C SER A 124 3.17 0.27 -9.10
N ARG A 125 4.44 0.02 -8.79
CA ARG A 125 5.26 -1.06 -9.34
C ARG A 125 6.01 -1.72 -8.19
N PRO A 126 5.34 -2.56 -7.37
CA PRO A 126 6.00 -3.34 -6.35
C PRO A 126 6.85 -4.44 -7.00
N SER A 127 8.02 -4.69 -6.41
CA SER A 127 8.96 -5.73 -6.83
C SER A 127 9.78 -6.18 -5.61
N PHE A 128 10.46 -7.31 -5.73
CA PHE A 128 11.29 -7.88 -4.68
C PHE A 128 12.40 -8.72 -5.32
N GLY A 129 13.57 -8.72 -4.67
CA GLY A 129 14.79 -9.27 -5.26
C GLY A 129 14.94 -10.77 -5.06
N ASP A 130 14.76 -11.24 -3.83
CA ASP A 130 15.18 -12.59 -3.43
C ASP A 130 13.98 -13.54 -3.40
N TRP A 131 13.21 -13.52 -2.32
CA TRP A 131 12.10 -14.42 -2.12
C TRP A 131 10.83 -13.69 -1.67
N MET A 132 9.71 -14.38 -1.88
CA MET A 132 8.41 -13.99 -1.35
C MET A 132 7.74 -15.24 -0.78
N SER A 133 7.25 -15.14 0.45
CA SER A 133 6.37 -16.13 1.04
C SER A 133 4.93 -15.65 0.97
N PHE A 134 4.02 -16.60 0.83
CA PHE A 134 2.59 -16.34 0.87
C PHE A 134 1.87 -17.42 1.69
N PRO A 135 0.70 -17.09 2.24
CA PRO A 135 -0.06 -18.00 3.08
C PRO A 135 -0.48 -19.28 2.35
N VAL A 136 -0.29 -20.44 2.97
CA VAL A 136 -0.58 -21.76 2.37
C VAL A 136 -2.04 -21.96 1.95
N HIS A 137 -2.99 -21.27 2.58
CA HIS A 137 -4.40 -21.35 2.22
C HIS A 137 -4.77 -20.50 1.00
N LEU A 138 -3.81 -19.77 0.44
CA LEU A 138 -3.90 -19.11 -0.87
C LEU A 138 -3.34 -20.02 -1.97
N ALA A 139 -3.39 -21.34 -1.80
CA ALA A 139 -2.96 -22.30 -2.80
C ALA A 139 -3.61 -21.99 -4.17
N GLY A 140 -2.77 -21.85 -5.21
CA GLY A 140 -3.20 -21.43 -6.54
C GLY A 140 -3.01 -19.94 -6.85
N ILE A 141 -2.68 -19.11 -5.86
CA ILE A 141 -2.25 -17.72 -6.12
C ILE A 141 -0.80 -17.72 -6.59
N THR A 142 -0.56 -17.14 -7.76
CA THR A 142 0.78 -17.02 -8.33
C THR A 142 1.54 -15.84 -7.73
N ARG A 143 2.86 -15.81 -7.97
CA ARG A 143 3.69 -14.63 -7.68
C ARG A 143 3.10 -13.36 -8.31
N THR A 144 2.66 -13.45 -9.56
CA THR A 144 2.10 -12.34 -10.34
C THR A 144 0.81 -11.83 -9.71
N ASP A 145 -0.05 -12.71 -9.23
CA ASP A 145 -1.31 -12.33 -8.58
C ASP A 145 -1.05 -11.53 -7.30
N ASN A 146 -0.08 -11.92 -6.48
CA ASN A 146 0.27 -11.17 -5.28
C ASN A 146 0.88 -9.80 -5.60
N VAL A 147 1.73 -9.70 -6.63
CA VAL A 147 2.28 -8.42 -7.10
C VAL A 147 1.17 -7.50 -7.61
N ASN A 148 0.23 -8.03 -8.38
CA ASN A 148 -0.93 -7.29 -8.88
C ASN A 148 -1.84 -6.85 -7.73
N LEU A 149 -2.07 -7.71 -6.74
CA LEU A 149 -2.85 -7.39 -5.55
C LEU A 149 -2.21 -6.23 -4.77
N LEU A 150 -0.90 -6.28 -4.55
CA LEU A 150 -0.15 -5.20 -3.91
C LEU A 150 -0.24 -3.90 -4.69
N LYS A 151 -0.06 -3.96 -6.02
CA LYS A 151 -0.20 -2.81 -6.90
C LYS A 151 -1.58 -2.17 -6.77
N MET A 152 -2.64 -2.96 -6.96
CA MET A 152 -4.02 -2.47 -6.90
C MET A 152 -4.36 -1.89 -5.54
N TYR A 153 -3.89 -2.53 -4.45
CA TYR A 153 -4.11 -2.02 -3.11
C TYR A 153 -3.44 -0.66 -2.90
N ILE A 154 -2.17 -0.52 -3.28
CA ILE A 154 -1.43 0.74 -3.12
C ILE A 154 -2.07 1.85 -3.95
N ASP A 155 -2.38 1.58 -5.23
CA ASP A 155 -2.99 2.57 -6.13
C ASP A 155 -4.42 2.98 -5.68
N ALA A 156 -5.13 2.11 -4.95
CA ALA A 156 -6.48 2.40 -4.47
C ALA A 156 -6.54 3.11 -3.12
N VAL A 157 -5.48 2.99 -2.29
CA VAL A 157 -5.53 3.38 -0.87
C VAL A 157 -4.55 4.50 -0.49
N CYS A 158 -3.41 4.65 -1.17
CA CYS A 158 -2.29 5.45 -0.65
C CYS A 158 -2.25 6.97 -1.00
#